data_AF-A0A2A4R3L9-F1
#
_entry.id   AF-A0A2A4R3L9-F1
#
_cell.length_a   1.000
_cell.length_b   1.000
_cell.length_c   1.000
_cell.angle_alpha   90.00
_cell.angle_beta   90.00
_cell.angle_gamma   90.00
#
_symmetry.space_group_name_H-M   'P 1'
#
loop_
_entity.id
_entity.type
_entity.pdbx_description
1 polymer ?
#
loop_
_entity_poly.entity_id
_entity_poly.type
_entity_poly.pdbx_seq_one_letter_code
_entity_poly.pdbx_strand_id
1 'polypeptide(L)'
;MDDMSQDVEVPDVVDYLWRWFFDLSRGRSSGMNGPSPLSALEIDAWLRLTGNIVSRSDFEAIMDMDAVYRNQFSIEQAAIAEREKG
;
A
#
# COMPACT_ATOMS: atom_id res chain seq x y z
N MET A 1 5.06 22.98 15.32
CA MET A 1 4.22 22.42 14.24
C MET A 1 3.64 21.17 14.85
N ASP A 2 2.40 21.21 15.31
CA ASP A 2 1.74 20.00 15.84
C ASP A 2 1.60 19.03 14.67
N ASP A 3 2.39 17.97 14.68
CA ASP A 3 2.21 16.83 13.80
C ASP A 3 0.96 16.11 14.31
N MET A 4 -0.18 16.46 13.70
CA MET A 4 -1.46 15.81 13.92
C MET A 4 -1.46 14.45 13.21
N SER A 5 -0.50 13.57 13.52
CA SER A 5 -0.80 12.15 13.44
C SER A 5 -1.81 11.91 14.56
N GLN A 6 -3.08 12.16 14.28
CA GLN A 6 -4.13 11.62 15.14
C GLN A 6 -3.82 10.13 15.24
N ASP A 7 -3.65 9.64 16.47
CA ASP A 7 -3.65 8.21 16.74
C ASP A 7 -5.03 7.71 16.35
N VAL A 8 -5.19 7.41 15.06
CA VAL A 8 -6.35 6.73 14.54
C VAL A 8 -6.24 5.33 15.08
N GLU A 9 -7.03 5.04 16.11
CA GLU A 9 -7.23 3.67 16.54
C GLU A 9 -7.87 2.90 15.38
N VAL A 10 -7.04 2.12 14.69
CA VAL A 10 -7.51 1.18 13.69
C VAL A 10 -8.25 0.08 14.44
N PRO A 11 -9.53 -0.18 14.12
CA PRO A 11 -10.23 -1.28 14.76
C PRO A 11 -9.48 -2.60 14.55
N ASP A 12 -9.27 -3.38 15.62
CA ASP A 12 -8.57 -4.67 15.56
C ASP A 12 -9.15 -5.61 14.47
N VAL A 13 -10.45 -5.46 14.21
CA VAL A 13 -11.16 -6.24 13.19
C VAL A 13 -10.63 -6.01 11.77
N VAL A 14 -9.91 -4.92 11.48
CA VAL A 14 -9.33 -4.66 10.15
C VAL A 14 -7.80 -4.70 10.10
N ASP A 15 -7.12 -5.03 11.20
CA ASP A 15 -5.65 -5.07 11.26
C ASP A 15 -5.03 -6.06 10.24
N TYR A 16 -5.78 -7.12 9.92
CA TYR A 16 -5.36 -8.09 8.92
C TYR A 16 -5.13 -7.46 7.52
N LEU A 17 -5.82 -6.37 7.18
CA LEU A 17 -5.67 -5.69 5.90
C LEU A 17 -4.29 -5.07 5.76
N TRP A 18 -3.73 -4.50 6.83
CA TRP A 18 -2.37 -3.99 6.84
C TRP A 18 -1.36 -5.09 6.59
N ARG A 19 -1.51 -6.22 7.28
CA ARG A 19 -0.63 -7.38 7.07
C ARG A 19 -0.72 -7.88 5.63
N TRP A 20 -1.92 -8.02 5.08
CA TRP A 20 -2.12 -8.44 3.69
C TRP A 20 -1.55 -7.44 2.69
N PHE A 21 -1.77 -6.15 2.91
CA PHE A 21 -1.21 -5.09 2.07
C PHE A 21 0.31 -5.14 2.07
N PHE A 22 0.97 -5.30 3.23
CA PHE A 22 2.42 -5.40 3.29
C PHE A 22 2.95 -6.69 2.65
N ASP A 23 2.26 -7.82 2.82
CA ASP A 23 2.62 -9.07 2.16
C ASP A 23 2.61 -8.92 0.63
N LEU A 24 1.53 -8.37 0.07
CA LEU A 24 1.40 -8.06 -1.36
C LEU A 24 2.44 -7.04 -1.83
N SER A 25 2.64 -5.98 -1.03
CA SER A 25 3.57 -4.91 -1.35
C SER A 25 5.02 -5.36 -1.42
N ARG A 26 5.41 -6.42 -0.72
CA ARG A 26 6.76 -6.99 -0.82
C ARG A 26 6.96 -7.80 -2.11
N GLY A 27 5.88 -8.34 -2.68
CA GLY A 27 5.92 -9.13 -3.92
C GLY A 27 5.84 -8.29 -5.19
N ARG A 28 5.43 -7.01 -5.09
CA ARG A 28 5.22 -6.13 -6.26
C ARG A 28 6.53 -5.81 -6.98
N SER A 29 6.42 -5.53 -8.28
CA SER A 29 7.52 -4.92 -9.02
C SER A 29 7.74 -3.44 -8.63
N SER A 30 8.98 -2.99 -8.69
CA SER A 30 9.34 -1.57 -8.49
C SER A 30 10.24 -1.10 -9.64
N GLY A 31 9.99 0.11 -10.15
CA GLY A 31 10.72 0.69 -11.28
C GLY A 31 11.23 2.11 -10.99
N MET A 32 11.69 2.79 -12.04
CA MET A 32 12.24 4.17 -11.97
C MET A 32 11.25 5.17 -11.33
N ASN A 33 9.95 4.92 -11.47
CA ASN A 33 8.88 5.78 -10.96
C ASN A 33 8.29 5.27 -9.63
N GLY A 34 9.03 4.43 -8.90
CA GLY A 34 8.60 3.87 -7.63
C GLY A 34 7.81 2.56 -7.76
N PRO A 35 7.01 2.21 -6.74
CA PRO A 35 6.28 0.94 -6.68
C PRO A 35 5.19 0.88 -7.76
N SER A 36 5.14 -0.23 -8.50
CA SER A 36 4.05 -0.49 -9.45
C SER A 36 2.70 -0.65 -8.71
N PRO A 37 1.57 -0.32 -9.36
CA PRO A 37 0.25 -0.63 -8.82
C PRO A 37 0.10 -2.13 -8.58
N LEU A 38 -0.56 -2.50 -7.48
CA LEU A 38 -0.98 -3.88 -7.28
C LEU A 38 -1.99 -4.26 -8.36
N SER A 39 -1.74 -5.38 -9.03
CA SER A 39 -2.63 -5.92 -10.05
C SER A 39 -3.53 -7.03 -9.47
N ALA A 40 -4.71 -7.19 -10.08
CA ALA A 40 -5.60 -8.31 -9.74
C ALA A 40 -4.92 -9.68 -9.93
N LEU A 41 -3.95 -9.78 -10.85
CA LEU A 41 -3.19 -11.01 -11.09
C LEU A 41 -2.20 -11.31 -9.95
N GLU A 42 -1.49 -10.31 -9.43
CA GLU A 42 -0.62 -10.46 -8.25
C GLU A 42 -1.44 -10.86 -7.02
N ILE A 43 -2.62 -10.26 -6.87
CA ILE A 43 -3.56 -10.60 -5.78
C ILE A 43 -4.06 -12.03 -5.94
N ASP A 44 -4.53 -12.45 -7.13
CA ASP A 44 -4.96 -13.83 -7.38
C ASP A 44 -3.85 -14.85 -7.11
N ALA A 45 -2.62 -14.56 -7.55
CA ALA A 45 -1.46 -15.42 -7.28
C ALA A 45 -1.18 -15.52 -5.76
N TRP A 46 -1.22 -14.41 -5.04
CA TRP A 46 -1.03 -14.38 -3.59
C TRP A 46 -2.12 -15.15 -2.85
N LEU A 47 -3.39 -15.04 -3.26
CA LEU A 47 -4.49 -15.82 -2.70
C LEU A 47 -4.27 -17.32 -2.86
N ARG A 48 -3.82 -17.77 -4.05
CA ARG A 48 -3.51 -19.18 -4.31
C ARG A 48 -2.35 -19.71 -3.47
N LEU A 49 -1.34 -18.87 -3.22
CA LEU A 49 -0.15 -19.26 -2.45
C LEU A 49 -0.40 -19.29 -0.95
N THR A 50 -1.22 -18.38 -0.44
CA THR A 50 -1.46 -18.21 1.00
C THR A 50 -2.71 -18.93 1.50
N GLY A 51 -3.66 -19.22 0.61
CA GLY A 51 -4.97 -19.75 0.97
C GLY A 51 -5.89 -18.71 1.62
N ASN A 52 -5.52 -17.41 1.59
CA ASN A 52 -6.38 -16.35 2.11
C ASN A 52 -7.69 -16.26 1.31
N ILE A 53 -8.78 -15.93 2.02
CA ILE A 53 -10.09 -15.66 1.42
C ILE A 53 -10.35 -14.17 1.56
N VAL A 54 -10.44 -13.49 0.42
CA VAL A 54 -10.64 -12.03 0.36
C VAL A 54 -12.07 -11.74 -0.06
N SER A 55 -12.79 -10.99 0.76
CA SER A 55 -14.11 -10.48 0.39
C SER A 55 -13.99 -9.32 -0.60
N ARG A 56 -15.11 -8.92 -1.23
CA ARG A 56 -15.12 -7.75 -2.12
C ARG A 56 -14.65 -6.47 -1.40
N SER A 57 -15.11 -6.26 -0.17
CA SER A 57 -14.73 -5.07 0.62
C SER A 57 -13.26 -5.09 1.01
N ASP A 58 -12.69 -6.27 1.32
CA ASP A 58 -11.26 -6.38 1.60
C ASP A 58 -10.41 -6.06 0.36
N PHE A 59 -10.85 -6.56 -0.80
CA PHE A 59 -10.19 -6.25 -2.07
C PHE A 59 -10.21 -4.74 -2.36
N GLU A 60 -11.37 -4.10 -2.24
CA GLU A 60 -11.54 -2.66 -2.44
C GLU A 60 -10.64 -1.87 -1.47
N ALA A 61 -10.63 -2.25 -0.18
CA ALA A 61 -9.77 -1.62 0.82
C ALA A 61 -8.28 -1.75 0.49
N ILE A 62 -7.81 -2.93 0.07
CA ILE A 62 -6.40 -3.14 -0.34
C ILE A 62 -6.03 -2.24 -1.53
N MET A 63 -6.94 -2.09 -2.50
CA MET A 63 -6.70 -1.26 -3.68
C MET A 63 -6.66 0.23 -3.33
N ASP A 64 -7.50 0.67 -2.39
CA ASP A 64 -7.48 2.05 -1.88
C ASP A 64 -6.19 2.34 -1.10
N MET A 65 -5.77 1.40 -0.25
CA MET A 65 -4.47 1.48 0.45
C MET A 65 -3.30 1.59 -0.54
N ASP A 66 -3.33 0.82 -1.63
CA ASP A 66 -2.31 0.90 -2.67
C ASP A 66 -2.27 2.26 -3.36
N ALA A 67 -3.43 2.83 -3.69
CA ALA A 67 -3.51 4.15 -4.30
C ALA A 67 -2.91 5.24 -3.40
N VAL A 68 -3.26 5.24 -2.11
CA VAL A 68 -2.74 6.20 -1.13
C VAL A 68 -1.23 6.03 -0.95
N TYR A 69 -0.75 4.80 -0.78
CA TYR A 69 0.68 4.51 -0.62
C TYR A 69 1.50 5.01 -1.81
N ARG A 70 1.07 4.72 -3.04
CA ARG A 70 1.78 5.17 -4.25
C ARG A 70 1.77 6.68 -4.41
N ASN A 71 0.66 7.34 -4.07
CA ASN A 71 0.58 8.80 -4.10
C ASN A 71 1.55 9.43 -3.09
N GLN A 72 1.56 8.93 -1.85
CA GLN A 72 2.46 9.42 -0.81
C GLN A 72 3.93 9.22 -1.18
N PHE A 73 4.28 8.05 -1.72
CA PHE A 73 5.63 7.77 -2.21
C PHE A 73 6.04 8.75 -3.32
N SER A 74 5.14 9.07 -4.25
CA SER A 74 5.43 10.03 -5.33
C SER A 74 5.69 11.44 -4.81
N ILE A 75 4.95 11.88 -3.78
CA ILE A 75 5.16 13.19 -3.14
C ILE A 75 6.54 13.23 -2.46
N GLU A 76 6.91 12.18 -1.74
CA GLU A 76 8.20 12.08 -1.07
C GLU A 76 9.37 12.10 -2.05
N GLN A 77 9.28 11.37 -3.16
CA GLN A 77 10.30 11.39 -4.21
C GLN A 77 10.49 12.77 -4.83
N ALA A 78 9.38 13.48 -5.10
CA ALA A 78 9.44 14.85 -5.60
C ALA A 78 10.12 15.80 -4.60
N ALA A 79 9.82 15.65 -3.31
CA ALA A 79 10.43 16.46 -2.25
C ALA A 79 11.94 16.18 -2.09
N ILE A 80 12.37 14.93 -2.24
CA ILE A 80 13.79 14.56 -2.23
C ILE A 80 14.51 15.16 -3.45
N ALA A 81 13.94 15.00 -4.64
CA ALA A 81 14.52 15.52 -5.87
C ALA A 81 14.65 17.05 -5.87
N GLU A 82 13.75 17.78 -5.20
CA GLU A 82 13.84 19.23 -5.04
C GLU A 82 14.96 19.65 -4.08
N ARG A 83 15.16 18.89 -2.98
CA ARG A 83 16.25 19.13 -2.03
C ARG A 83 17.64 18.90 -2.63
N GLU A 84 17.76 17.96 -3.57
CA GLU A 84 19.03 17.66 -4.24
C GLU A 84 19.41 18.69 -5.32
N LYS A 85 18.47 19.54 -5.75
CA LYS A 85 18.70 20.59 -6.77
C LYS A 85 19.14 21.93 -6.18
N GLY A 86 18.93 22.17 -4.88
CA GLY A 86 19.30 23.40 -4.17
C GLY A 86 20.66 23.30 -3.51
#